data_AF-A0A2S9FGG2-F1
#
_entry.id   AF-A0A2S9FGG2-F1
#
_cell.length_a   1.000
_cell.length_b   1.000
_cell.length_c   1.000
_cell.angle_alpha   90.00
_cell.angle_beta   90.00
_cell.angle_gamma   90.00
#
_symmetry.space_group_name_H-M   'P 1'
#
loop_
_entity.id
_entity.type
_entity.pdbx_description
1 polymer ?
#
loop_
_entity_poly.entity_id
_entity_poly.type
_entity_poly.pdbx_seq_one_letter_code
_entity_poly.pdbx_strand_id
1 'polypeptide(L)' 'KVANFGDDTPLGRAGQPAELAPVYVLLASDEGSYISGARVAVTGGRPIL' A
#
# COMPACT_ATOMS: atom_id res chain seq x y z
N LYS A 1 -21.94 -3.26 7.55
CA LYS A 1 -21.17 -3.40 6.30
C LYS A 1 -19.76 -2.81 6.41
N VAL A 2 -19.55 -1.66 7.08
CA VAL A 2 -18.21 -1.08 7.33
C VAL A 2 -17.45 -1.81 8.44
N ALA A 3 -18.14 -2.31 9.47
CA ALA A 3 -17.50 -2.92 10.64
C ALA A 3 -16.59 -4.13 10.34
N ASN A 4 -16.83 -4.86 9.25
CA ASN A 4 -16.08 -6.06 8.89
C ASN A 4 -15.19 -5.83 7.65
N PHE A 5 -15.01 -4.58 7.24
CA PHE A 5 -14.29 -4.27 6.01
C PHE A 5 -12.78 -4.43 6.22
N GLY A 6 -12.17 -5.34 5.46
CA GLY A 6 -10.73 -5.59 5.47
C GLY A 6 -10.28 -6.71 6.41
N ASP A 7 -11.20 -7.34 7.15
CA ASP A 7 -10.93 -8.50 8.03
C ASP A 7 -10.34 -9.70 7.27
N ASP A 8 -10.61 -9.79 5.97
CA ASP A 8 -10.14 -10.82 5.04
C ASP A 8 -8.76 -10.52 4.43
N THR A 9 -8.14 -9.38 4.76
CA THR A 9 -6.73 -9.13 4.44
C THR A 9 -5.83 -9.92 5.40
N PRO A 10 -4.60 -10.30 5.00
CA PRO A 10 -3.64 -10.91 5.93
C PRO A 10 -3.30 -10.05 7.16
N LEU A 11 -3.38 -8.71 7.06
CA LEU A 11 -3.26 -7.82 8.21
C LEU A 11 -4.53 -7.73 9.07
N GLY A 12 -5.63 -8.37 8.67
CA GLY A 12 -6.88 -8.44 9.43
C GLY A 12 -7.60 -7.11 9.60
N ARG A 13 -7.28 -6.10 8.78
CA ARG A 13 -7.92 -4.78 8.84
C ARG A 13 -7.85 -4.04 7.51
N ALA A 14 -8.74 -3.07 7.33
CA ALA A 14 -8.60 -2.09 6.25
C ALA A 14 -7.35 -1.21 6.44
N GLY A 15 -6.64 -0.96 5.34
CA GLY A 15 -5.60 0.05 5.27
C GLY A 15 -6.20 1.45 5.42
N GLN A 16 -5.47 2.33 6.08
CA GLN A 16 -5.83 3.73 6.25
C GLN A 16 -5.11 4.60 5.21
N PRO A 17 -5.70 5.71 4.72
CA PRO A 17 -5.08 6.56 3.72
C PRO A 17 -3.67 7.05 4.09
N ALA A 18 -3.43 7.30 5.38
CA ALA A 18 -2.13 7.71 5.90
C ALA A 18 -1.01 6.67 5.66
N GLU A 19 -1.36 5.39 5.52
CA GLU A 19 -0.40 4.32 5.27
C GLU A 19 0.06 4.25 3.81
N LEU A 20 -0.72 4.83 2.88
CA LEU A 20 -0.34 4.92 1.47
C LEU A 20 0.53 6.13 1.17
N ALA A 21 0.33 7.25 1.89
CA ALA A 21 1.03 8.51 1.63
C ALA A 21 2.57 8.39 1.54
N PRO A 22 3.27 7.64 2.42
CA PRO A 22 4.72 7.54 2.36
C PRO A 22 5.25 6.92 1.06
N VAL A 23 4.49 6.02 0.43
CA VAL A 23 4.93 5.37 -0.82
C VAL A 23 4.98 6.37 -1.97
N TYR A 24 4.04 7.30 -2.02
CA TYR A 24 4.03 8.36 -3.03
C TYR A 24 5.17 9.34 -2.81
N VAL A 25 5.46 9.67 -1.54
CA VAL A 25 6.60 10.53 -1.20
C VAL A 25 7.90 9.84 -1.63
N LEU A 26 8.09 8.56 -1.31
CA LEU A 26 9.25 7.78 -1.74
C LEU A 26 9.43 7.80 -3.27
N LEU A 27 8.35 7.52 -4.02
CA LEU A 27 8.40 7.50 -5.48
C LEU A 27 8.69 8.87 -6.10
N ALA A 28 8.36 9.96 -5.41
CA ALA A 28 8.65 11.33 -5.85
C ALA A 28 9.99 11.87 -5.33
N SER A 29 10.61 11.20 -4.37
CA SER A 29 11.84 11.62 -3.71
C SER A 29 13.11 11.17 -4.44
N ASP A 30 14.25 11.78 -4.09
CA ASP A 30 15.56 11.41 -4.64
C ASP A 30 15.96 9.97 -4.26
N GLU A 31 15.46 9.47 -3.13
CA GLU A 31 15.61 8.08 -2.70
C GLU A 31 14.94 7.09 -3.67
N GLY A 32 13.92 7.54 -4.42
CA GLY A 32 13.25 6.80 -5.47
C GLY A 32 13.90 6.91 -6.85
N SER A 33 15.05 7.58 -6.99
CA SER A 33 15.65 7.96 -8.28
C SER A 33 15.88 6.83 -9.30
N TYR A 34 16.01 5.58 -8.85
CA TYR A 34 16.19 4.42 -9.73
C TYR A 34 14.97 3.49 -9.79
N ILE A 35 13.85 3.87 -9.17
CA ILE A 35 12.58 3.14 -9.21
C ILE A 35 11.79 3.64 -10.42
N SER A 36 11.87 2.90 -11.53
CA SER A 36 11.12 3.21 -12.76
C SER A 36 10.42 1.97 -13.31
N GLY A 37 9.21 2.17 -13.86
CA GLY A 37 8.40 1.10 -14.43
C GLY A 37 7.87 0.06 -13.43
N ALA A 38 8.01 0.31 -12.12
CA ALA A 38 7.63 -0.61 -11.06
C ALA A 38 6.19 -0.39 -10.56
N ARG A 39 5.58 -1.46 -10.05
CA ARG A 39 4.35 -1.39 -9.25
C ARG A 39 4.69 -1.67 -7.78
N VAL A 40 4.34 -0.76 -6.88
CA VAL A 40 4.56 -0.94 -5.44
C VAL A 40 3.26 -1.39 -4.78
N ALA A 41 3.31 -2.56 -4.14
CA ALA A 41 2.16 -3.19 -3.50
C ALA A 41 1.94 -2.67 -2.08
N VAL A 42 0.85 -1.93 -1.83
CA VAL A 42 0.41 -1.51 -0.49
C VAL A 42 -0.99 -2.10 -0.22
N THR A 43 -1.05 -3.40 0.01
CA THR A 43 -2.31 -4.18 -0.07
C THR A 43 -2.70 -4.89 1.23
N GLY A 44 -2.00 -4.62 2.33
CA GLY A 44 -2.21 -5.32 3.61
C GLY A 44 -1.93 -6.82 3.54
N GLY A 45 -1.00 -7.23 2.67
CA GLY A 45 -0.58 -8.62 2.48
C GLY A 45 -1.33 -9.37 1.37
N ARG A 46 -2.35 -8.78 0.73
CA ARG A 46 -3.01 -9.42 -0.41
C ARG A 46 -2.05 -9.51 -1.60
N PRO A 47 -1.88 -10.71 -2.19
CA PRO A 47 -1.04 -10.87 -3.38
C PRO A 47 -1.55 -10.00 -4.54
N ILE A 48 -0.62 -9.43 -5.30
CA ILE A 48 -0.91 -8.80 -6.60
C ILE A 48 -0.54 -9.82 -7.67
N LEU A 49 -1.54 -10.37 -8.36
CA LEU A 49 -1.37 -11.26 -9.51
C LEU A 49 -1.30 -10.44 -10.81
#